data_AF-A0A7X9FLJ3-F1
#
_entry.id   AF-A0A7X9FLJ3-F1
#
_cell.length_a   1.000
_cell.length_b   1.000
_cell.length_c   1.000
_cell.angle_alpha   90.00
_cell.angle_beta   90.00
_cell.angle_gamma   90.00
#
_symmetry.space_group_name_H-M   'P 1'
#
loop_
_entity.id
_entity.type
_entity.pdbx_description
1 polymer ?
#
loop_
_entity_poly.entity_id
_entity_poly.type
_entity_poly.pdbx_seq_one_letter_code
_entity_poly.pdbx_strand_id
1 'polypeptide(L)'
;MNKAPGIFASLKNIIKKLAGKEHAAPPRCDAGDGLPDEPIRIIVESLPRSGSSLFTYSIAKCANLGLATVFQEETRNFKGTPVAKNGVFFDVVEKNRQYIVKSHFFHVVRYTDYQKQAATIRLTCFPFDAYYSWGRMLCRDDAASKKESYKLKADSPEWNELKNYIYLNKIWFDAVPGGFFLRYEDLALDFDHTMNVLCDFVNVDFRSKFPEFRPPVYRSYFTEDYLRIMDASVFTYLCDEFLPGISRLYPEKVPSLERTLATIDPSTPATENA
;
A
#
# COMPACT_ATOMS: atom_id res chain seq x y z
N MET A 1 1.10 -35.55 -19.48
CA MET A 1 1.37 -34.84 -18.20
C MET A 1 2.64 -34.00 -18.39
N ASN A 2 2.50 -32.77 -18.87
CA ASN A 2 3.64 -31.87 -19.08
C ASN A 2 3.80 -30.98 -17.84
N LYS A 3 4.84 -31.26 -17.05
CA LYS A 3 5.29 -30.37 -15.98
C LYS A 3 5.90 -29.13 -16.61
N ALA A 4 5.33 -27.96 -16.36
CA ALA A 4 5.92 -26.68 -16.73
C ALA A 4 7.09 -26.35 -15.79
N PRO A 5 8.35 -26.34 -16.25
CA PRO A 5 9.49 -25.88 -15.46
C PRO A 5 9.89 -24.50 -15.98
N GLY A 6 9.50 -23.41 -15.29
CA GLY A 6 9.88 -22.09 -15.78
C GLY A 6 9.66 -20.90 -14.85
N ILE A 7 8.68 -20.97 -13.94
CA ILE A 7 8.28 -19.78 -13.18
C ILE A 7 9.11 -19.62 -11.88
N PHE A 8 9.47 -20.72 -11.21
CA PHE A 8 10.26 -20.66 -9.96
C PHE A 8 11.74 -20.30 -10.16
N ALA A 9 12.33 -20.61 -11.31
CA ALA A 9 13.70 -20.23 -11.64
C ALA A 9 13.83 -18.71 -11.90
N SER A 10 12.78 -18.09 -12.45
CA SER A 10 12.73 -16.65 -12.73
C SER A 10 12.64 -15.82 -11.44
N LEU A 11 11.82 -16.23 -10.48
CA LEU A 11 11.69 -15.56 -9.17
C LEU A 11 12.99 -15.61 -8.35
N LYS A 12 13.70 -16.74 -8.33
CA LYS A 12 15.04 -16.82 -7.69
C LYS A 12 16.04 -15.87 -8.36
N ASN A 13 16.02 -15.72 -9.68
CA ASN A 13 16.91 -14.83 -10.40
C ASN A 13 16.54 -13.34 -10.21
N ILE A 14 15.27 -13.01 -10.04
CA ILE A 14 14.81 -11.66 -9.70
C ILE A 14 15.24 -11.31 -8.26
N ILE A 15 15.03 -12.22 -7.30
CA ILE A 15 15.50 -12.04 -5.91
C ILE A 15 17.04 -11.90 -5.87
N LYS A 16 17.76 -12.68 -6.68
CA LYS A 16 19.23 -12.61 -6.78
C LYS A 16 19.72 -11.34 -7.51
N LYS A 17 18.99 -10.82 -8.50
CA LYS A 17 19.27 -9.52 -9.16
C LYS A 17 18.99 -8.33 -8.25
N LEU A 18 17.96 -8.42 -7.40
CA LEU A 18 17.65 -7.40 -6.39
C LEU A 18 18.64 -7.46 -5.21
N ALA A 19 19.17 -8.63 -4.88
CA ALA A 19 20.23 -8.79 -3.87
C ALA A 19 21.64 -8.43 -4.39
N GLY A 20 21.84 -8.39 -5.71
CA GLY A 20 23.16 -8.24 -6.35
C GLY A 20 23.43 -6.88 -7.02
N LYS A 21 22.47 -5.94 -7.01
CA LYS A 21 22.81 -4.54 -7.24
C LYS A 21 23.29 -3.97 -5.91
N GLU A 22 24.60 -3.82 -5.78
CA GLU A 22 25.20 -2.91 -4.81
C GLU A 22 24.59 -1.52 -5.06
N HIS A 23 23.48 -1.23 -4.39
CA HIS A 23 23.12 0.12 -4.07
C HIS A 23 24.30 0.64 -3.26
N ALA A 24 24.95 1.69 -3.77
CA ALA A 24 26.01 2.40 -3.07
C ALA A 24 25.62 2.48 -1.58
N ALA A 25 26.48 1.95 -0.72
CA ALA A 25 26.23 1.96 0.71
C ALA A 25 25.84 3.40 1.10
N PRO A 26 24.74 3.59 1.86
CA PRO A 26 24.39 4.93 2.31
C PRO A 26 25.62 5.52 3.02
N PRO A 27 25.90 6.83 2.85
CA PRO A 27 27.02 7.46 3.53
C PRO A 27 26.94 7.12 5.01
N ARG A 28 28.03 6.54 5.55
CA ARG A 28 28.19 6.34 6.99
C ARG A 28 28.21 7.72 7.61
N CYS A 29 27.11 8.10 8.24
CA CYS A 29 27.14 9.11 9.27
C CYS A 29 27.55 8.39 10.56
N ASP A 30 28.77 8.67 11.02
CA ASP A 30 29.20 8.28 12.35
C ASP A 30 28.31 9.00 13.36
N ALA A 31 27.27 8.32 13.85
CA ALA A 31 26.52 8.77 15.01
C ALA A 31 27.15 8.11 16.23
N GLY A 32 27.78 8.94 17.07
CA GLY A 32 28.17 8.54 18.43
C GLY A 32 26.98 7.95 19.19
N ASP A 33 27.32 7.17 20.22
CA ASP A 33 26.46 6.33 21.06
C ASP A 33 25.28 7.07 21.72
N GLY A 34 24.26 7.41 20.94
CA GLY A 34 23.12 8.21 21.40
C GLY A 34 21.89 8.09 20.51
N LEU A 35 21.51 6.88 20.11
CA LEU A 35 20.13 6.62 19.71
C LEU A 35 19.36 6.22 20.98
N PRO A 36 18.17 6.79 21.25
CA PRO A 36 17.31 6.28 22.30
C PRO A 36 17.07 4.77 22.09
N ASP A 37 16.77 4.04 23.15
CA ASP A 37 16.05 2.78 23.01
C ASP A 37 14.69 3.10 22.37
N GLU A 38 14.58 3.14 21.04
CA GLU A 38 13.43 3.71 20.33
C GLU A 38 12.33 2.64 20.11
N PRO A 39 11.23 2.65 20.87
CA PRO A 39 10.10 1.78 20.57
C PRO A 39 9.37 2.32 19.33
N ILE A 40 9.51 1.61 18.21
CA ILE A 40 8.55 1.72 17.11
C ILE A 40 7.19 1.33 17.67
N ARG A 41 6.23 2.25 17.64
CA ARG A 41 4.90 2.06 18.23
C ARG A 41 3.90 1.55 17.20
N ILE A 42 4.00 2.05 15.97
CA ILE A 42 3.07 1.75 14.89
C ILE A 42 3.86 1.44 13.62
N ILE A 43 3.48 0.40 12.90
CA ILE A 43 3.93 0.13 11.54
C ILE A 43 2.73 0.27 10.62
N VAL A 44 2.83 1.14 9.63
CA VAL A 44 1.86 1.25 8.54
C VAL A 44 2.45 0.59 7.31
N GLU A 45 2.06 -0.66 7.09
CA GLU A 45 2.37 -1.39 5.88
C GLU A 45 1.24 -1.16 4.87
N SER A 46 1.58 -0.73 3.66
CA SER A 46 0.55 -0.26 2.73
C SER A 46 0.73 -0.74 1.30
N LEU A 47 -0.39 -0.86 0.59
CA LEU A 47 -0.42 -0.84 -0.86
C LEU A 47 0.01 0.57 -1.35
N PRO A 48 0.91 0.73 -2.34
CA PRO A 48 1.19 2.06 -2.89
C PRO A 48 -0.09 2.75 -3.35
N ARG A 49 -0.09 4.08 -3.22
CA ARG A 49 -1.21 4.94 -3.63
C ARG A 49 -2.52 4.76 -2.84
N SER A 50 -2.50 4.01 -1.74
CA SER A 50 -3.59 3.90 -0.76
C SER A 50 -3.76 5.11 0.16
N GLY A 51 -3.12 6.25 -0.15
CA GLY A 51 -3.13 7.43 0.72
C GLY A 51 -2.21 7.31 1.94
N SER A 52 -1.29 6.35 1.97
CA SER A 52 -0.44 6.07 3.14
C SER A 52 0.43 7.22 3.61
N SER A 53 0.91 8.12 2.73
CA SER A 53 1.62 9.33 3.19
C SER A 53 0.71 10.24 4.03
N LEU A 54 -0.48 10.58 3.51
CA LEU A 54 -1.42 11.42 4.23
C LEU A 54 -1.81 10.78 5.56
N PHE A 55 -2.14 9.49 5.53
CA PHE A 55 -2.53 8.74 6.72
C PHE A 55 -1.41 8.72 7.77
N THR A 56 -0.21 8.24 7.41
CA THR A 56 0.91 8.11 8.36
C THR A 56 1.33 9.45 8.94
N TYR A 57 1.44 10.51 8.13
CA TYR A 57 1.81 11.85 8.61
C TYR A 57 0.74 12.43 9.54
N SER A 58 -0.53 12.17 9.25
CA SER A 58 -1.63 12.62 10.10
C SER A 58 -1.65 11.88 11.43
N ILE A 59 -1.48 10.55 11.44
CA ILE A 59 -1.36 9.76 12.67
C ILE A 59 -0.17 10.23 13.50
N ALA A 60 1.01 10.38 12.88
CA ALA A 60 2.20 10.85 13.58
C ALA A 60 1.96 12.19 14.30
N LYS A 61 1.31 13.13 13.60
CA LYS A 61 0.95 14.43 14.17
C LYS A 61 -0.07 14.29 15.30
N CYS A 62 -1.14 13.51 15.11
CA CYS A 62 -2.22 13.40 16.09
C CYS A 62 -1.79 12.66 17.35
N ALA A 63 -0.95 11.64 17.21
CA ALA A 63 -0.39 10.85 18.29
C ALA A 63 0.89 11.44 18.91
N ASN A 64 1.42 12.54 18.37
CA ASN A 64 2.72 13.11 18.75
C ASN A 64 3.86 12.07 18.69
N LEU A 65 3.94 11.35 17.58
CA LEU A 65 4.99 10.37 17.27
C LEU A 65 5.99 10.96 16.27
N GLY A 66 7.24 10.49 16.35
CA GLY A 66 8.24 10.69 15.30
C GLY A 66 7.88 9.93 14.03
N LEU A 67 8.37 10.41 12.89
CA LEU A 67 8.19 9.75 11.61
C LEU A 67 9.38 8.86 11.31
N ALA A 68 9.11 7.69 10.75
CA ALA A 68 10.13 6.82 10.19
C ALA A 68 9.64 6.21 8.88
N THR A 69 10.57 5.90 7.98
CA THR A 69 10.24 5.36 6.65
C THR A 69 11.36 4.47 6.13
N VAL A 70 11.02 3.49 5.32
CA VAL A 70 12.00 2.69 4.57
C VAL A 70 12.41 3.36 3.24
N PHE A 71 11.78 4.49 2.91
CA PHE A 71 11.94 5.22 1.65
C PHE A 71 12.85 6.43 1.82
N GLN A 72 14.09 6.35 1.36
CA GLN A 72 15.07 7.43 1.50
C GLN A 72 14.57 8.75 0.88
N GLU A 73 13.86 8.67 -0.24
CA GLU A 73 13.28 9.81 -0.95
C GLU A 73 12.24 10.59 -0.14
N GLU A 74 11.70 9.99 0.92
CA GLU A 74 10.72 10.63 1.81
C GLU A 74 11.36 11.39 2.96
N THR A 75 12.67 11.24 3.18
CA THR A 75 13.42 11.96 4.23
C THR A 75 13.39 13.48 4.02
N ARG A 76 13.16 13.95 2.79
CA ARG A 76 12.95 15.38 2.49
C ARG A 76 11.74 16.00 3.20
N ASN A 77 10.81 15.18 3.69
CA ASN A 77 9.62 15.62 4.41
C ASN A 77 9.86 15.68 5.93
N PHE A 78 11.04 15.27 6.41
CA PHE A 78 11.39 15.25 7.82
C PHE A 78 11.62 16.67 8.33
N LYS A 79 11.31 16.88 9.62
CA LYS A 79 11.46 18.18 10.28
C LYS A 79 12.76 18.28 11.08
N GLY A 80 13.27 17.14 11.55
CA GLY A 80 14.49 17.01 12.33
C GLY A 80 15.62 16.38 11.51
N THR A 81 16.56 15.78 12.24
CA THR A 81 17.76 15.18 11.64
C THR A 81 17.44 13.74 11.22
N PRO A 82 17.54 13.39 9.92
CA PRO A 82 17.35 12.03 9.47
C PRO A 82 18.46 11.14 10.01
N VAL A 83 18.11 10.07 10.72
CA VAL A 83 19.06 9.02 11.13
C VAL A 83 18.68 7.70 10.47
N ALA A 84 19.65 7.06 9.80
CA ALA A 84 19.47 5.75 9.22
C ALA A 84 19.91 4.67 10.21
N LYS A 85 19.01 3.76 10.55
CA LYS A 85 19.33 2.56 11.32
C LYS A 85 18.63 1.40 10.65
N ASN A 86 19.38 0.34 10.33
CA ASN A 86 18.75 -0.91 9.91
C ASN A 86 17.83 -0.74 8.67
N GLY A 87 18.24 0.08 7.70
CA GLY A 87 17.44 0.35 6.50
C GLY A 87 16.14 1.14 6.74
N VAL A 88 15.93 1.66 7.95
CA VAL A 88 14.84 2.59 8.30
C VAL A 88 15.45 3.96 8.58
N PHE A 89 14.84 5.00 8.03
CA PHE A 89 15.21 6.39 8.25
C PHE A 89 14.24 7.00 9.26
N PHE A 90 14.77 7.56 10.35
CA PHE A 90 14.03 8.14 11.46
C PHE A 90 14.16 9.67 11.44
N ASP A 91 13.04 10.37 11.63
CA ASP A 91 12.96 11.82 11.81
C ASP A 91 13.17 12.16 13.29
N VAL A 92 14.43 12.33 13.70
CA VAL A 92 14.79 12.54 15.10
C VAL A 92 14.54 14.00 15.48
N VAL A 93 13.58 14.21 16.37
CA VAL A 93 13.24 15.50 16.98
C VAL A 93 13.24 15.30 18.50
N GLU A 94 13.89 16.17 19.27
CA GLU A 94 14.11 16.01 20.72
C GLU A 94 12.86 15.65 21.55
N LYS A 95 11.67 16.03 21.07
CA LYS A 95 10.38 15.78 21.74
C LYS A 95 9.77 14.40 21.46
N ASN A 96 10.25 13.69 20.45
CA ASN A 96 9.67 12.42 20.00
C ASN A 96 10.51 11.25 20.53
N ARG A 97 9.90 10.38 21.33
CA ARG A 97 10.54 9.16 21.88
C ARG A 97 10.01 7.86 21.30
N GLN A 98 8.99 7.95 20.45
CA GLN A 98 8.33 6.80 19.82
C GLN A 98 8.02 7.15 18.37
N TYR A 99 8.02 6.14 17.51
CA TYR A 99 7.93 6.35 16.07
C TYR A 99 6.80 5.56 15.43
N ILE A 100 6.27 6.12 14.35
CA ILE A 100 5.46 5.42 13.37
C ILE A 100 6.28 5.20 12.10
N VAL A 101 6.33 3.96 11.64
CA VAL A 101 7.09 3.57 10.44
C VAL A 101 6.15 3.41 9.26
N LYS A 102 6.46 4.07 8.15
CA LYS A 102 5.80 3.85 6.86
C LYS A 102 6.56 2.81 6.04
N SER A 103 5.83 1.85 5.47
CA SER A 103 6.35 0.89 4.49
C SER A 103 5.33 0.51 3.42
N HIS A 104 5.80 -0.24 2.43
CA HIS A 104 4.95 -0.92 1.44
C HIS A 104 5.14 -2.44 1.52
N PHE A 105 4.17 -3.20 1.02
CA PHE A 105 4.20 -4.67 1.06
C PHE A 105 5.47 -5.30 0.43
N PHE A 106 6.14 -4.61 -0.49
CA PHE A 106 7.40 -5.07 -1.12
C PHE A 106 8.66 -4.53 -0.43
N HIS A 107 8.53 -3.63 0.54
CA HIS A 107 9.57 -3.16 1.44
C HIS A 107 9.16 -3.40 2.90
N VAL A 108 8.89 -4.66 3.22
CA VAL A 108 8.53 -5.06 4.59
C VAL A 108 9.64 -4.65 5.55
N VAL A 109 9.29 -4.05 6.67
CA VAL A 109 10.19 -3.79 7.79
C VAL A 109 10.59 -5.15 8.38
N ARG A 110 11.70 -5.74 7.91
CA ARG A 110 12.10 -7.14 8.19
C ARG A 110 12.60 -7.40 9.62
N TYR A 111 12.27 -6.56 10.58
CA TYR A 111 12.66 -6.75 11.96
C TYR A 111 11.52 -7.43 12.70
N THR A 112 11.66 -8.74 12.88
CA THR A 112 10.78 -9.54 13.75
C THR A 112 10.62 -8.92 15.13
N ASP A 113 11.60 -8.15 15.60
CA ASP A 113 11.57 -7.55 16.93
C ASP A 113 10.74 -6.27 16.99
N TYR A 114 10.68 -5.49 15.91
CA TYR A 114 9.77 -4.33 15.83
C TYR A 114 8.32 -4.79 15.65
N GLN A 115 8.08 -5.80 14.82
CA GLN A 115 6.73 -6.34 14.60
C GLN A 115 6.11 -6.99 15.85
N LYS A 116 6.93 -7.51 16.77
CA LYS A 116 6.46 -8.06 18.04
C LYS A 116 5.99 -7.01 19.05
N GLN A 117 6.41 -5.75 18.89
CA GLN A 117 6.19 -4.69 19.88
C GLN A 117 5.30 -3.56 19.35
N ALA A 118 5.20 -3.43 18.02
CA ALA A 118 4.43 -2.38 17.35
C ALA A 118 3.05 -2.89 16.89
N ALA A 119 2.05 -2.01 16.98
CA ALA A 119 0.78 -2.23 16.31
C ALA A 119 1.00 -2.13 14.78
N THR A 120 0.67 -3.19 14.04
CA THR A 120 0.82 -3.20 12.58
C THR A 120 -0.53 -2.99 11.91
N ILE A 121 -0.65 -1.86 11.21
CA ILE A 121 -1.79 -1.49 10.38
C ILE A 121 -1.45 -1.86 8.94
N ARG A 122 -2.33 -2.65 8.31
CA ARG A 122 -2.32 -2.89 6.87
C ARG A 122 -3.28 -1.92 6.19
N LEU A 123 -2.74 -0.79 5.75
CA LEU A 123 -3.52 0.21 5.03
C LEU A 123 -3.66 -0.19 3.56
N THR A 124 -4.87 -0.52 3.18
CA THR A 124 -5.21 -0.90 1.80
C THR A 124 -6.18 0.11 1.21
N CYS A 125 -6.25 0.14 -0.12
CA CYS A 125 -7.36 0.76 -0.84
C CYS A 125 -7.88 -0.23 -1.88
N PHE A 126 -9.00 0.08 -2.51
CA PHE A 126 -9.56 -0.81 -3.53
C PHE A 126 -8.50 -1.08 -4.62
N PRO A 127 -8.15 -2.35 -4.93
CA PRO A 127 -6.97 -2.66 -5.73
C PRO A 127 -6.95 -1.98 -7.11
N PHE A 128 -8.11 -1.90 -7.77
CA PHE A 128 -8.26 -1.26 -9.07
C PHE A 128 -7.87 0.23 -9.04
N ASP A 129 -8.31 0.95 -8.01
CA ASP A 129 -7.94 2.36 -7.80
C ASP A 129 -6.45 2.52 -7.49
N ALA A 130 -5.88 1.58 -6.73
CA ALA A 130 -4.47 1.58 -6.37
C ALA A 130 -3.59 1.40 -7.61
N TYR A 131 -3.83 0.35 -8.39
CA TYR A 131 -3.07 0.04 -9.60
C TYR A 131 -3.24 1.13 -10.66
N TYR A 132 -4.45 1.66 -10.83
CA TYR A 132 -4.68 2.81 -11.70
C TYR A 132 -3.86 4.03 -11.26
N SER A 133 -3.92 4.41 -9.99
CA SER A 133 -3.17 5.55 -9.46
C SER A 133 -1.66 5.33 -9.54
N TRP A 134 -1.20 4.09 -9.36
CA TRP A 134 0.21 3.75 -9.41
C TRP A 134 0.72 3.77 -10.85
N GLY A 135 -0.04 3.22 -11.80
CA GLY A 135 0.27 3.30 -13.23
C GLY A 135 0.33 4.74 -13.70
N ARG A 136 -0.66 5.55 -13.31
CA ARG A 136 -0.69 6.99 -13.61
C ARG A 136 0.55 7.72 -13.09
N MET A 137 1.08 7.35 -11.92
CA MET A 137 2.31 7.92 -11.37
C MET A 137 3.57 7.49 -12.14
N LEU A 138 3.60 6.25 -12.63
CA LEU A 138 4.72 5.71 -13.41
C LEU A 138 4.69 6.13 -14.88
N CYS A 139 3.54 6.61 -15.37
CA CYS A 139 3.37 7.12 -16.71
C CYS A 139 4.32 8.31 -16.95
N ARG A 140 5.32 8.08 -17.81
CA ARG A 140 6.40 9.05 -18.11
C ARG A 140 5.95 10.24 -18.95
N ASP A 141 4.77 10.15 -19.56
CA ASP A 141 4.15 11.27 -20.25
C ASP A 141 3.37 12.11 -19.23
N ASP A 142 4.02 13.17 -18.75
CA ASP A 142 3.47 14.13 -17.79
C ASP A 142 2.16 14.79 -18.24
N ALA A 143 1.94 14.91 -19.56
CA ALA A 143 0.71 15.47 -20.10
C ALA A 143 -0.41 14.42 -20.13
N ALA A 144 -0.10 13.16 -20.48
CA ALA A 144 -1.06 12.06 -20.43
C ALA A 144 -1.44 11.69 -18.99
N SER A 145 -0.47 11.65 -18.07
CA SER A 145 -0.68 11.32 -16.66
C SER A 145 -1.53 12.37 -15.94
N LYS A 146 -1.61 13.61 -16.43
CA LYS A 146 -2.46 14.67 -15.83
C LYS A 146 -3.85 14.75 -16.44
N LYS A 147 -4.10 14.12 -17.59
CA LYS A 147 -5.42 14.11 -18.25
C LYS A 147 -6.37 13.16 -17.55
N GLU A 148 -7.64 13.55 -17.46
CA GLU A 148 -8.74 12.66 -17.05
C GLU A 148 -8.90 11.45 -17.99
N SER A 149 -8.31 11.52 -19.19
CA SER A 149 -8.33 10.46 -20.19
C SER A 149 -7.26 9.38 -19.99
N TYR A 150 -6.42 9.45 -18.94
CA TYR A 150 -5.44 8.39 -18.69
C TYR A 150 -6.15 7.07 -18.42
N LYS A 151 -5.70 6.02 -19.11
CA LYS A 151 -6.22 4.66 -19.01
C LYS A 151 -5.05 3.69 -18.87
N LEU A 152 -5.10 2.80 -17.89
CA LEU A 152 -4.08 1.77 -17.68
C LEU A 152 -4.30 0.64 -18.69
N LYS A 153 -3.33 0.42 -19.58
CA LYS A 153 -3.44 -0.53 -20.70
C LYS A 153 -2.52 -1.72 -20.54
N ALA A 154 -2.92 -2.87 -21.09
CA ALA A 154 -2.12 -4.08 -20.97
C ALA A 154 -0.79 -4.03 -21.75
N ASP A 155 -0.68 -3.15 -22.73
CA ASP A 155 0.54 -2.92 -23.52
C ASP A 155 1.39 -1.75 -23.01
N SER A 156 0.95 -1.04 -21.94
CA SER A 156 1.68 0.13 -21.46
C SER A 156 2.94 -0.24 -20.66
N PRO A 157 4.00 0.59 -20.72
CA PRO A 157 5.23 0.35 -19.95
C PRO A 157 4.99 0.25 -18.45
N GLU A 158 4.12 1.09 -17.89
CA GLU A 158 3.79 1.06 -16.48
C GLU A 158 3.06 -0.23 -16.06
N TRP A 159 2.19 -0.78 -16.90
CA TRP A 159 1.54 -2.06 -16.57
C TRP A 159 2.56 -3.21 -16.51
N ASN A 160 3.51 -3.24 -17.45
CA ASN A 160 4.59 -4.23 -17.44
C ASN A 160 5.43 -4.16 -16.15
N GLU A 161 5.61 -2.97 -15.59
CA GLU A 161 6.29 -2.80 -14.31
C GLU A 161 5.40 -3.27 -13.14
N LEU A 162 4.16 -2.78 -13.06
CA LEU A 162 3.21 -3.07 -11.99
C LEU A 162 2.89 -4.56 -11.86
N LYS A 163 2.79 -5.27 -12.98
CA LYS A 163 2.47 -6.70 -13.02
C LYS A 163 3.47 -7.54 -12.21
N ASN A 164 4.72 -7.11 -12.12
CA ASN A 164 5.76 -7.81 -11.35
C ASN A 164 5.50 -7.79 -9.83
N TYR A 165 4.67 -6.87 -9.35
CA TYR A 165 4.33 -6.73 -7.94
C TYR A 165 3.04 -7.44 -7.55
N ILE A 166 2.22 -7.90 -8.51
CA ILE A 166 0.90 -8.49 -8.24
C ILE A 166 1.01 -9.71 -7.33
N TYR A 167 1.96 -10.61 -7.57
CA TYR A 167 2.14 -11.80 -6.73
C TYR A 167 2.46 -11.43 -5.26
N LEU A 168 3.37 -10.47 -5.05
CA LEU A 168 3.73 -10.02 -3.70
C LEU A 168 2.56 -9.31 -3.01
N ASN A 169 1.84 -8.47 -3.75
CA ASN A 169 0.66 -7.79 -3.25
C ASN A 169 -0.43 -8.80 -2.90
N LYS A 170 -0.68 -9.79 -3.75
CA LYS A 170 -1.66 -10.86 -3.49
C LYS A 170 -1.35 -11.59 -2.19
N ILE A 171 -0.11 -12.01 -1.97
CA ILE A 171 0.29 -12.64 -0.69
C ILE A 171 0.03 -11.71 0.49
N TRP A 172 0.37 -10.43 0.36
CA TRP A 172 0.17 -9.44 1.41
C TRP A 172 -1.32 -9.16 1.69
N PHE A 173 -2.10 -9.05 0.63
CA PHE A 173 -3.53 -8.78 0.63
C PHE A 173 -4.33 -9.97 1.14
N ASP A 174 -3.88 -11.20 0.82
CA ASP A 174 -4.46 -12.47 1.26
C ASP A 174 -3.98 -12.89 2.65
N ALA A 175 -2.87 -12.33 3.14
CA ALA A 175 -2.23 -12.71 4.41
C ALA A 175 -3.26 -12.85 5.56
N VAL A 176 -3.19 -14.03 6.18
CA VAL A 176 -4.13 -14.64 7.14
C VAL A 176 -4.27 -13.80 8.45
N PRO A 177 -5.41 -13.94 9.18
CA PRO A 177 -5.88 -12.98 10.17
C PRO A 177 -4.92 -12.75 11.34
N GLY A 178 -4.83 -11.49 11.79
CA GLY A 178 -4.03 -11.07 12.94
C GLY A 178 -3.41 -9.68 12.80
N GLY A 179 -3.39 -9.13 11.58
CA GLY A 179 -3.12 -7.71 11.34
C GLY A 179 -4.42 -6.91 11.21
N PHE A 180 -4.42 -5.67 11.67
CA PHE A 180 -5.54 -4.76 11.48
C PHE A 180 -5.53 -4.21 10.06
N PHE A 181 -6.50 -4.64 9.24
CA PHE A 181 -6.69 -4.07 7.91
C PHE A 181 -7.54 -2.81 8.03
N LEU A 182 -7.00 -1.71 7.51
CA LEU A 182 -7.72 -0.45 7.37
C LEU A 182 -7.94 -0.19 5.89
N ARG A 183 -9.21 -0.10 5.46
CA ARG A 183 -9.53 0.29 4.09
C ARG A 183 -9.54 1.81 4.01
N TYR A 184 -8.87 2.37 3.01
CA TYR A 184 -8.92 3.80 2.71
C TYR A 184 -10.37 4.28 2.54
N GLU A 185 -11.22 3.42 2.01
CA GLU A 185 -12.63 3.67 1.77
C GLU A 185 -13.44 3.77 3.08
N ASP A 186 -13.05 3.08 4.16
CA ASP A 186 -13.72 3.19 5.46
C ASP A 186 -13.55 4.60 6.07
N LEU A 187 -12.36 5.18 5.91
CA LEU A 187 -12.10 6.58 6.28
C LEU A 187 -12.99 7.56 5.50
N ALA A 188 -13.45 7.20 4.30
CA ALA A 188 -14.35 8.00 3.50
C ALA A 188 -15.82 7.82 3.88
N LEU A 189 -16.22 6.59 4.20
CA LEU A 189 -17.62 6.23 4.48
C LEU A 189 -18.04 6.60 5.89
N ASP A 190 -17.19 6.32 6.88
CA ASP A 190 -17.45 6.62 8.29
C ASP A 190 -16.13 6.93 9.00
N PHE A 191 -15.70 8.18 8.86
CA PHE A 191 -14.43 8.64 9.39
C PHE A 191 -14.35 8.47 10.92
N ASP A 192 -15.38 8.91 11.65
CA ASP A 192 -15.35 8.94 13.12
C ASP A 192 -15.33 7.53 13.71
N HIS A 193 -16.18 6.62 13.20
CA HIS A 193 -16.16 5.22 13.64
C HIS A 193 -14.82 4.56 13.33
N THR A 194 -14.33 4.73 12.10
CA THR A 194 -13.06 4.14 11.65
C THR A 194 -11.89 4.61 12.50
N MET A 195 -11.84 5.91 12.83
CA MET A 195 -10.79 6.47 13.68
C MET A 195 -10.89 5.97 15.13
N ASN A 196 -12.09 5.79 15.68
CA ASN A 196 -12.27 5.22 17.01
C ASN A 196 -11.76 3.78 17.09
N VAL A 197 -12.14 2.93 16.12
CA VAL A 197 -11.63 1.55 16.03
C VAL A 197 -10.11 1.52 15.91
N LEU A 198 -9.55 2.44 15.12
CA LEU A 198 -8.11 2.57 14.99
C LEU A 198 -7.44 2.97 16.30
N CYS A 199 -7.96 3.96 17.03
CA CYS A 199 -7.47 4.38 18.35
C CYS A 199 -7.38 3.18 19.30
N ASP A 200 -8.48 2.41 19.39
CA ASP A 200 -8.57 1.24 20.25
C ASP A 200 -7.53 0.19 19.86
N PHE A 201 -7.34 -0.05 18.57
CA PHE A 201 -6.36 -1.02 18.07
C PHE A 201 -4.91 -0.61 18.37
N VAL A 202 -4.52 0.64 18.09
CA VAL A 202 -3.13 1.08 18.31
C VAL A 202 -2.84 1.40 19.77
N ASN A 203 -3.88 1.56 20.60
CA ASN A 203 -3.80 1.99 21.99
C ASN A 203 -2.95 3.26 22.12
N VAL A 204 -3.36 4.30 21.40
CA VAL A 204 -2.75 5.64 21.38
C VAL A 204 -3.84 6.69 21.29
N ASP A 205 -3.82 7.65 22.22
CA ASP A 205 -4.72 8.80 22.19
C ASP A 205 -4.32 9.79 21.09
N PHE A 206 -5.22 10.03 20.14
CA PHE A 206 -5.06 11.09 19.15
C PHE A 206 -5.41 12.45 19.77
N ARG A 207 -4.38 13.18 20.20
CA ARG A 207 -4.47 14.47 20.89
C ARG A 207 -4.89 15.64 19.97
N SER A 208 -4.67 15.50 18.67
CA SER A 208 -4.99 16.53 17.68
C SER A 208 -6.08 16.05 16.73
N LYS A 209 -6.87 16.99 16.19
CA LYS A 209 -7.83 16.69 15.14
C LYS A 209 -7.12 16.20 13.89
N PHE A 210 -7.54 15.05 13.38
CA PHE A 210 -7.09 14.55 12.09
C PHE A 210 -7.48 15.54 10.98
N PRO A 211 -6.65 15.76 9.95
CA PRO A 211 -7.06 16.55 8.80
C PRO A 211 -8.37 16.03 8.22
N GLU A 212 -9.26 16.94 7.80
CA GLU A 212 -10.52 16.57 7.17
C GLU A 212 -10.24 15.66 5.97
N PHE A 213 -10.73 14.43 6.03
CA PHE A 213 -10.57 13.46 4.97
C PHE A 213 -11.72 13.63 3.98
N ARG A 214 -11.40 14.06 2.76
CA ARG A 214 -12.39 14.20 1.68
C ARG A 214 -12.26 13.04 0.70
N PRO A 215 -13.31 12.21 0.53
CA PRO A 215 -13.25 11.10 -0.40
C PRO A 215 -13.06 11.61 -1.83
N PRO A 216 -12.12 11.04 -2.60
CA PRO A 216 -12.15 11.17 -4.05
C PRO A 216 -13.29 10.32 -4.61
N VAL A 217 -14.52 10.86 -4.62
CA VAL A 217 -15.75 10.17 -5.09
C VAL A 217 -15.70 9.74 -6.56
N TYR A 218 -14.69 10.17 -7.31
CA TYR A 218 -14.42 9.78 -8.69
C TYR A 218 -13.70 8.42 -8.83
N ARG A 219 -13.33 7.79 -7.71
CA ARG A 219 -12.68 6.47 -7.70
C ARG A 219 -13.63 5.34 -8.09
N SER A 220 -13.09 4.31 -8.73
CA SER A 220 -13.85 3.15 -9.20
C SER A 220 -14.48 2.35 -8.07
N TYR A 221 -13.96 2.43 -6.84
CA TYR A 221 -14.69 1.94 -5.67
C TYR A 221 -16.10 2.55 -5.56
N PHE A 222 -16.25 3.86 -5.74
CA PHE A 222 -17.53 4.55 -5.61
C PHE A 222 -18.35 4.55 -6.91
N THR A 223 -17.69 4.66 -8.07
CA THR A 223 -18.37 4.78 -9.35
C THR A 223 -18.68 3.46 -10.03
N GLU A 224 -17.98 2.38 -9.66
CA GLU A 224 -18.05 1.05 -10.29
C GLU A 224 -17.74 1.04 -11.80
N ASP A 225 -17.17 2.13 -12.31
CA ASP A 225 -16.79 2.31 -13.72
C ASP A 225 -15.32 1.91 -13.94
N TYR A 226 -15.07 0.61 -13.88
CA TYR A 226 -13.71 0.05 -13.97
C TYR A 226 -13.11 0.22 -15.37
N LEU A 227 -13.93 0.04 -16.42
CA LEU A 227 -13.47 0.06 -17.82
C LEU A 227 -13.20 1.47 -18.35
N ARG A 228 -13.61 2.52 -17.64
CA ARG A 228 -13.16 3.89 -17.89
C ARG A 228 -11.67 4.08 -17.58
N ILE A 229 -11.17 3.45 -16.51
CA ILE A 229 -9.82 3.71 -15.97
C ILE A 229 -8.77 2.68 -16.42
N MET A 230 -9.19 1.51 -16.90
CA MET A 230 -8.27 0.48 -17.40
C MET A 230 -8.90 -0.37 -18.51
N ASP A 231 -8.07 -1.00 -19.32
CA ASP A 231 -8.54 -1.89 -20.38
C ASP A 231 -9.06 -3.22 -19.82
N ALA A 232 -9.94 -3.87 -20.58
CA ALA A 232 -10.59 -5.12 -20.16
C ALA A 232 -9.60 -6.21 -19.75
N SER A 233 -8.48 -6.36 -20.46
CA SER A 233 -7.45 -7.34 -20.13
C SER A 233 -6.72 -7.05 -18.82
N VAL A 234 -6.50 -5.78 -18.48
CA VAL A 234 -5.95 -5.38 -17.16
C VAL A 234 -6.97 -5.65 -16.08
N PHE A 235 -8.23 -5.26 -16.31
CA PHE A 235 -9.33 -5.49 -15.38
C PHE A 235 -9.52 -6.98 -15.05
N THR A 236 -9.64 -7.83 -16.07
CA THR A 236 -9.79 -9.28 -15.91
C THR A 236 -8.60 -9.86 -15.14
N TYR A 237 -7.37 -9.47 -15.49
CA TYR A 237 -6.17 -9.95 -14.80
C TYR A 237 -6.19 -9.58 -13.30
N LEU A 238 -6.57 -8.34 -12.96
CA LEU A 238 -6.68 -7.92 -11.56
C LEU A 238 -7.81 -8.63 -10.82
N CYS A 239 -8.94 -8.90 -11.48
CA CYS A 239 -10.02 -9.72 -10.91
C CYS A 239 -9.50 -11.11 -10.56
N ASP A 240 -8.89 -11.81 -11.53
CA ASP A 240 -8.41 -13.18 -11.34
C ASP A 240 -7.44 -13.30 -10.15
N GLU A 241 -6.61 -12.28 -9.93
CA GLU A 241 -5.59 -12.29 -8.90
C GLU A 241 -6.11 -11.86 -7.53
N PHE A 242 -7.03 -10.89 -7.46
CA PHE A 242 -7.45 -10.26 -6.21
C PHE A 242 -8.87 -10.59 -5.75
N LEU A 243 -9.71 -11.25 -6.57
CA LEU A 243 -11.10 -11.55 -6.21
C LEU A 243 -11.24 -12.30 -4.88
N PRO A 244 -10.39 -13.28 -4.52
CA PRO A 244 -10.46 -13.92 -3.20
C PRO A 244 -10.28 -12.93 -2.04
N GLY A 245 -9.26 -12.06 -2.09
CA GLY A 245 -9.03 -11.05 -1.07
C GLY A 245 -10.09 -9.94 -1.07
N ILE A 246 -10.62 -9.58 -2.24
CA ILE A 246 -11.72 -8.61 -2.39
C ILE A 246 -13.00 -9.17 -1.78
N SER A 247 -13.32 -10.44 -1.98
CA SER A 247 -14.50 -11.07 -1.38
C SER A 247 -14.48 -11.02 0.15
N ARG A 248 -13.28 -10.97 0.74
CA ARG A 248 -13.09 -10.83 2.18
C ARG A 248 -13.11 -9.38 2.66
N LEU A 249 -12.37 -8.49 2.00
CA LEU A 249 -12.15 -7.11 2.46
C LEU A 249 -13.14 -6.10 1.87
N TYR A 250 -13.75 -6.41 0.74
CA TYR A 250 -14.67 -5.56 -0.01
C TYR A 250 -15.84 -6.40 -0.57
N PRO A 251 -16.54 -7.19 0.27
CA PRO A 251 -17.63 -8.07 -0.19
C PRO A 251 -18.71 -7.30 -0.95
N GLU A 252 -18.96 -6.03 -0.59
CA GLU A 252 -19.92 -5.17 -1.24
C GLU A 252 -19.59 -4.85 -2.71
N LYS A 253 -18.34 -5.09 -3.13
CA LYS A 253 -17.88 -4.85 -4.51
C LYS A 253 -17.85 -6.11 -5.38
N VAL A 254 -18.10 -7.29 -4.83
CA VAL A 254 -18.09 -8.54 -5.62
C VAL A 254 -19.15 -8.51 -6.73
N PRO A 255 -20.42 -8.13 -6.48
CA PRO A 255 -21.45 -8.17 -7.53
C PRO A 255 -21.17 -7.25 -8.71
N SER A 256 -20.57 -6.07 -8.47
CA SER A 256 -20.23 -5.14 -9.55
C SER A 256 -19.08 -5.65 -10.42
N LEU A 257 -18.10 -6.35 -9.81
CA LEU A 257 -17.02 -6.99 -10.54
C LEU A 257 -17.53 -8.13 -11.41
N GLU A 258 -18.38 -9.01 -10.88
CA GLU A 258 -19.00 -10.11 -11.64
C GLU A 258 -19.81 -9.59 -12.83
N ARG A 259 -20.63 -8.55 -12.63
CA ARG A 259 -21.36 -7.89 -13.72
C ARG A 259 -20.42 -7.37 -14.81
N THR A 260 -19.29 -6.77 -14.42
CA THR A 260 -18.33 -6.23 -15.39
C THR A 260 -17.57 -7.35 -16.11
N LEU A 261 -17.27 -8.47 -15.45
CA LEU A 261 -16.68 -9.64 -16.11
C LEU A 261 -17.63 -10.23 -17.15
N ALA A 262 -18.92 -10.36 -16.82
CA ALA A 262 -19.93 -10.88 -17.74
C ALA A 262 -20.15 -10.00 -18.99
N THR A 263 -19.88 -8.68 -18.92
CA THR A 263 -19.95 -7.80 -20.10
C THR A 263 -18.73 -7.92 -21.00
N ILE A 264 -17.57 -8.29 -20.45
CA ILE A 264 -16.33 -8.50 -21.21
C ILE A 264 -16.36 -9.85 -21.93
N ASP A 265 -16.83 -10.89 -21.25
CA ASP A 265 -17.01 -12.23 -21.80
C ASP A 265 -18.40 -12.80 -21.46
N PRO A 266 -19.38 -12.67 -22.37
CA PRO A 266 -20.76 -13.12 -22.14
C PRO A 266 -20.91 -14.64 -22.01
N SER A 267 -19.83 -15.42 -22.19
CA SER A 267 -19.83 -16.86 -21.93
C SER A 267 -19.61 -17.23 -20.46
N THR A 268 -19.29 -16.27 -19.60
CA THR A 268 -19.14 -16.47 -18.14
C THR A 268 -20.51 -16.31 -17.45
N PRO A 269 -21.13 -17.37 -16.92
CA PRO A 269 -22.41 -17.22 -16.23
C PRO A 269 -22.23 -16.37 -14.96
N ALA A 270 -23.09 -15.35 -14.80
CA ALA A 270 -23.16 -14.61 -13.54
C ALA A 270 -23.57 -15.57 -12.42
N THR A 271 -22.79 -15.60 -11.34
CA THR A 271 -23.11 -16.35 -10.13
C THR A 271 -24.32 -15.67 -9.46
N GLU A 272 -25.52 -16.16 -9.75
CA GLU A 272 -26.72 -15.83 -8.97
C GLU A 272 -26.55 -16.44 -7.57
N ASN A 273 -26.13 -15.62 -6.60
CA ASN A 273 -26.17 -16.02 -5.20
C ASN A 273 -27.62 -15.95 -4.71
N ALA A 274 -28.15 -17.12 -4.32
CA ALA A 274 -29.38 -17.31 -3.55
C ALA A 274 -29.16 -17.04 -2.05
#